data_AF-A0A5E4MK43-F1
#
_entry.id   AF-A0A5E4MK43-F1
#
_cell.length_a   1.000
_cell.length_b   1.000
_cell.length_c   1.000
_cell.angle_alpha   90.00
_cell.angle_beta   90.00
_cell.angle_gamma   90.00
#
_symmetry.space_group_name_H-M   'P 1'
#
loop_
_entity.id
_entity.type
_entity.pdbx_description
1 polymer ?
#
loop_
_entity_poly.entity_id
_entity_poly.type
_entity_poly.pdbx_seq_one_letter_code
_entity_poly.pdbx_strand_id
1 'polypeptide(L)'
;MSRKKSRTNKTERELILRLHNQCQSLRQISKIVNRAHSTVKDMIDRYNESKINIFGSDGRRFVWRKANTEPKNLQLTVKYGGDTVMVWGCISAQGDGNLYFINEIMNQDIYLNILKTNLVANAVKMGIKDDFVFTQDNDPKYNAKKVKAWLSWLTMFPIFN
;
A
#
# COMPACT_ATOMS: atom_id res chain seq x y z
N MET A 1 6.20 26.86 10.46
CA MET A 1 6.06 27.20 9.02
C MET A 1 5.97 25.92 8.19
N SER A 2 4.83 25.60 7.59
CA SER A 2 4.71 24.44 6.70
C SER A 2 5.34 24.77 5.35
N ARG A 3 6.42 24.07 4.98
CA ARG A 3 6.99 24.15 3.62
C ARG A 3 5.90 23.78 2.62
N LYS A 4 5.46 24.72 1.78
CA LYS A 4 4.63 24.43 0.60
C LYS A 4 5.43 23.44 -0.28
N LYS A 5 5.18 22.13 -0.15
CA LYS A 5 5.70 21.14 -1.11
C LYS A 5 5.15 21.52 -2.48
N SER A 6 6.03 21.81 -3.44
CA SER A 6 5.63 22.12 -4.81
C SER A 6 4.82 20.95 -5.35
N ARG A 7 3.65 21.24 -5.92
CA ARG A 7 2.75 20.24 -6.49
C ARG A 7 3.50 19.53 -7.63
N THR A 8 3.73 18.22 -7.53
CA THR A 8 4.25 17.46 -8.67
C THR A 8 3.19 17.31 -9.73
N ASN A 9 3.60 17.43 -10.99
CA ASN A 9 2.75 17.27 -12.15
C ASN A 9 2.40 15.79 -12.34
N LYS A 10 1.25 15.50 -12.96
CA LYS A 10 0.77 14.13 -13.19
C LYS A 10 1.81 13.28 -13.94
N THR A 11 2.44 13.87 -14.96
CA THR A 11 3.50 13.26 -15.76
C THR A 11 4.76 12.93 -14.96
N GLU A 12 5.18 13.81 -14.05
CA GLU A 12 6.31 13.54 -13.16
C GLU A 12 6.02 12.35 -12.23
N ARG A 13 4.78 12.23 -11.73
CA ARG A 13 4.39 11.11 -10.86
C ARG A 13 4.37 9.79 -11.61
N GLU A 14 3.81 9.77 -12.82
CA GLU A 14 3.80 8.59 -13.69
C GLU A 14 5.23 8.14 -14.02
N LEU A 15 6.14 9.08 -14.28
CA LEU A 15 7.56 8.79 -14.50
C LEU A 15 8.22 8.20 -13.25
N ILE A 16 8.01 8.80 -12.06
CA ILE A 16 8.55 8.27 -10.80
C ILE A 16 8.10 6.83 -10.56
N LEU A 17 6.80 6.54 -10.72
CA LEU A 17 6.25 5.21 -10.51
C LEU A 17 6.78 4.21 -11.55
N ARG A 18 6.90 4.62 -12.81
CA ARG A 18 7.47 3.79 -13.88
C ARG A 18 8.92 3.40 -13.58
N LEU A 19 9.75 4.38 -13.19
CA LEU A 19 11.16 4.13 -12.86
C LEU A 19 11.30 3.26 -11.60
N HIS A 20 10.43 3.46 -10.61
CA HIS A 20 10.37 2.62 -9.41
C HIS A 20 10.01 1.16 -9.76
N ASN A 21 9.00 0.95 -10.61
CA ASN A 21 8.58 -0.37 -11.07
C ASN A 21 9.66 -1.06 -11.93
N GLN A 22 10.59 -0.31 -12.50
CA GLN A 22 11.80 -0.82 -13.19
C GLN A 22 12.96 -1.12 -12.22
N CYS A 23 12.70 -1.17 -10.91
CA CYS A 23 13.68 -1.45 -9.85
C CYS A 23 14.83 -0.41 -9.78
N GLN A 24 14.61 0.82 -10.24
CA GLN A 24 15.59 1.90 -10.04
C GLN A 24 15.63 2.36 -8.59
N SER A 25 16.83 2.67 -8.09
CA SER A 25 16.98 3.17 -6.72
C SER A 25 16.37 4.57 -6.56
N LEU A 26 15.88 4.89 -5.36
CA LEU A 26 15.37 6.22 -5.02
C LEU A 26 16.36 7.35 -5.34
N ARG A 27 17.67 7.07 -5.23
CA ARG A 27 18.74 8.02 -5.58
C ARG A 27 18.82 8.26 -7.08
N GLN A 28 18.67 7.24 -7.92
CA GLN A 28 18.63 7.38 -9.38
C GLN A 28 17.39 8.15 -9.82
N ILE A 29 16.22 7.77 -9.28
CA ILE A 29 14.96 8.45 -9.58
C ILE A 29 15.02 9.93 -9.16
N SER A 30 15.56 10.22 -7.98
CA SER A 30 15.78 11.59 -7.48
C SER A 30 16.64 12.43 -8.42
N LYS A 31 17.70 11.85 -9.00
CA LYS A 31 18.53 12.54 -10.00
C LYS A 31 17.78 12.77 -11.32
N ILE A 32 17.05 11.77 -11.81
CA ILE A 32 16.32 11.84 -13.09
C ILE A 32 15.21 12.88 -13.03
N VAL A 33 14.45 12.89 -11.95
CA VAL A 33 13.29 13.79 -11.78
C VAL A 33 13.71 15.14 -11.18
N ASN A 34 15.00 15.31 -10.84
CA ASN A 34 15.55 16.49 -10.19
C ASN A 34 14.75 16.92 -8.94
N ARG A 35 14.44 15.96 -8.07
CA ARG A 35 13.68 16.17 -6.82
C ARG A 35 14.46 15.63 -5.64
N ALA A 36 14.23 16.21 -4.46
CA ALA A 36 14.80 15.72 -3.23
C ALA A 36 14.40 14.26 -2.98
N HIS A 37 15.35 13.47 -2.48
CA HIS A 37 15.15 12.05 -2.15
C HIS A 37 13.90 11.81 -1.30
N SER A 38 13.68 12.63 -0.28
CA SER A 38 12.49 12.56 0.58
C SER A 38 11.18 12.79 -0.18
N THR A 39 11.18 13.64 -1.19
CA THR A 39 9.99 13.95 -1.99
C THR A 39 9.63 12.77 -2.92
N VAL A 40 10.65 12.11 -3.49
CA VAL A 40 10.46 10.90 -4.30
C VAL A 40 9.95 9.76 -3.43
N LYS A 41 10.55 9.56 -2.26
CA LYS A 41 10.11 8.56 -1.28
C LYS A 41 8.66 8.78 -0.85
N ASP A 42 8.32 10.00 -0.39
CA ASP A 42 6.97 10.35 0.03
C ASP A 42 5.91 10.13 -1.07
N MET A 43 6.29 10.27 -2.35
CA MET A 43 5.39 10.00 -3.47
C MET A 43 5.20 8.51 -3.70
N ILE A 44 6.28 7.74 -3.72
CA ILE A 44 6.20 6.29 -3.86
C ILE A 44 5.37 5.71 -2.72
N ASP A 45 5.67 6.07 -1.47
CA ASP A 45 4.94 5.58 -0.29
C ASP A 45 3.43 5.91 -0.37
N ARG A 46 3.08 7.10 -0.89
CA ARG A 46 1.67 7.51 -1.05
C ARG A 46 0.91 6.72 -2.12
N TYR A 47 1.60 6.28 -3.17
CA TYR A 47 0.97 5.70 -4.36
C TYR A 47 1.15 4.17 -4.47
N ASN A 48 2.09 3.59 -3.72
CA ASN A 48 2.40 2.17 -3.76
C ASN A 48 1.78 1.39 -2.58
N GLU A 49 1.37 2.07 -1.50
CA GLU A 49 0.75 1.43 -0.33
C GLU A 49 -0.62 2.04 0.00
N SER A 50 -1.65 1.19 0.06
CA SER A 50 -3.04 1.54 0.43
C SER A 50 -3.15 1.78 1.94
N LYS A 51 -2.51 2.82 2.45
CA LYS A 51 -2.61 3.19 3.87
C LYS A 51 -3.97 3.81 4.17
N ILE A 52 -4.77 3.14 5.02
CA ILE A 52 -6.04 3.67 5.52
C ILE A 52 -5.81 4.33 6.88
N ASN A 53 -5.86 5.64 6.93
CA ASN A 53 -5.76 6.40 8.18
C ASN A 53 -7.13 6.36 8.90
N ILE A 54 -7.16 5.94 10.17
CA ILE A 54 -8.39 5.99 10.99
C ILE A 54 -8.77 7.45 11.27
N PHE A 55 -7.78 8.30 11.56
CA PHE A 55 -8.00 9.69 11.97
C PHE A 55 -7.61 10.71 10.90
N GLY A 56 -8.48 10.78 9.90
CA GLY A 56 -8.49 11.77 8.84
C GLY A 56 -7.30 11.71 7.88
N SER A 57 -7.44 12.40 6.75
CA SER A 57 -6.51 12.30 5.63
C SER A 57 -5.18 13.01 5.89
N ASP A 58 -4.10 12.50 5.30
CA ASP A 58 -2.81 13.19 5.14
C ASP A 58 -2.87 14.35 4.10
N GLY A 59 -4.02 14.50 3.43
CA GLY A 59 -4.31 15.58 2.51
C GLY A 59 -4.54 16.94 3.21
N ARG A 60 -4.54 18.02 2.41
CA ARG A 60 -4.93 19.35 2.90
C ARG A 60 -6.39 19.31 3.32
N ARG A 61 -6.65 19.68 4.57
CA ARG A 61 -8.00 19.87 5.10
C ARG A 61 -8.39 21.34 4.93
N PHE A 62 -9.58 21.58 4.41
CA PHE A 62 -10.15 22.92 4.31
C PHE A 62 -10.97 23.21 5.57
N VAL A 63 -10.80 24.41 6.13
CA VAL A 63 -11.57 24.87 7.29
C VAL A 63 -12.19 26.21 6.92
N TRP A 64 -13.50 26.31 7.09
CA TRP A 64 -14.23 27.57 6.91
C TRP A 64 -14.05 28.45 8.15
N ARG A 65 -13.77 29.75 7.95
CA ARG A 65 -13.58 30.73 9.02
C ARG A 65 -14.20 32.07 8.60
N LYS A 66 -14.78 32.79 9.57
CA LYS A 66 -15.02 34.24 9.41
C LYS A 66 -13.70 34.98 9.63
N ALA A 67 -13.52 36.12 8.95
CA ALA A 67 -12.33 36.95 9.14
C ALA A 67 -12.24 37.43 10.60
N ASN A 68 -11.02 37.46 11.16
CA ASN A 68 -10.70 38.01 12.49
C ASN A 68 -11.27 37.29 13.74
N THR A 69 -11.69 36.02 13.66
CA THR A 69 -12.03 35.24 14.86
C THR A 69 -10.82 34.51 15.44
N GLU A 70 -10.67 34.55 16.78
CA GLU A 70 -9.65 33.83 17.56
C GLU A 70 -9.63 32.31 17.30
N PRO A 71 -8.49 31.61 17.57
CA PRO A 71 -8.30 30.18 17.28
C PRO A 71 -9.08 29.26 18.24
N LYS A 72 -10.40 29.43 18.33
CA LYS A 72 -11.30 28.53 19.08
C LYS A 72 -11.69 27.29 18.25
N ASN A 73 -11.34 27.29 16.95
CA ASN A 73 -11.56 26.18 16.01
C ASN A 73 -10.23 25.48 15.68
N LEU A 74 -9.50 25.05 16.72
CA LEU A 74 -8.29 24.25 16.56
C LEU A 74 -8.70 22.81 16.32
N GLN A 75 -8.37 22.28 15.15
CA GLN A 75 -8.51 20.85 14.88
C GLN A 75 -7.44 20.13 15.69
N LEU A 76 -7.86 19.27 16.62
CA LEU A 76 -6.96 18.44 17.40
C LEU A 76 -6.13 17.57 16.45
N THR A 77 -4.81 17.78 16.45
CA THR A 77 -3.85 16.89 15.81
C THR A 77 -3.43 15.85 16.83
N VAL A 78 -3.61 14.56 16.51
CA VAL A 78 -3.03 13.49 17.32
C VAL A 78 -1.51 13.65 17.26
N LYS A 79 -0.86 13.87 18.41
CA LYS A 79 0.59 14.13 18.49
C LYS A 79 1.45 12.96 17.99
N TYR A 80 0.85 11.78 17.88
CA TYR A 80 1.41 10.56 17.30
C TYR A 80 0.44 10.14 16.21
N GLY A 81 0.70 10.51 14.95
CA GLY A 81 -0.22 10.34 13.81
C GLY A 81 -1.04 9.06 13.95
N GLY A 82 -2.36 9.23 14.11
CA GLY A 82 -3.22 8.23 14.75
C GLY A 82 -3.14 6.84 14.13
N ASP A 83 -3.69 5.85 14.82
CA ASP A 83 -3.64 4.44 14.40
C ASP A 83 -4.04 4.29 12.92
N THR A 84 -3.22 3.55 12.20
CA THR A 84 -3.40 3.26 10.78
C THR A 84 -3.71 1.80 10.68
N VAL A 85 -4.84 1.48 10.06
CA VAL A 85 -5.22 0.08 9.86
C VAL A 85 -4.60 -0.39 8.57
N MET A 86 -3.84 -1.48 8.66
CA MET A 86 -3.37 -2.20 7.49
C MET A 86 -4.37 -3.33 7.22
N VAL A 87 -4.78 -3.48 5.96
CA VAL A 87 -5.71 -4.53 5.55
C VAL A 87 -5.12 -5.25 4.36
N TRP A 88 -5.23 -6.56 4.35
CA TRP A 88 -4.97 -7.40 3.19
C TRP A 88 -6.29 -7.86 2.58
N GLY A 89 -6.38 -7.90 1.26
CA GLY A 89 -7.54 -8.44 0.57
C GLY A 89 -7.17 -8.84 -0.84
N CYS A 90 -7.99 -9.69 -1.46
CA CYS A 90 -7.86 -10.07 -2.85
C CYS A 90 -9.17 -9.83 -3.61
N ILE A 91 -9.08 -9.63 -4.92
CA ILE A 91 -10.21 -9.38 -5.80
C ILE A 91 -9.98 -10.21 -7.07
N SER A 92 -11.06 -10.77 -7.63
CA SER A 92 -11.09 -11.43 -8.93
C SER A 92 -12.26 -10.92 -9.77
N ALA A 93 -12.38 -11.40 -11.01
CA ALA A 93 -13.55 -11.12 -11.85
C ALA A 93 -14.86 -11.70 -11.27
N GLN A 94 -14.74 -12.75 -10.46
CA GLN A 94 -15.87 -13.44 -9.83
C GLN A 94 -16.35 -12.75 -8.55
N GLY A 95 -15.55 -11.85 -7.96
CA GLY A 95 -15.92 -11.07 -6.79
C GLY A 95 -14.77 -10.72 -5.87
N ASP A 96 -15.10 -10.30 -4.66
CA ASP A 96 -14.16 -9.90 -3.62
C ASP A 96 -13.86 -11.01 -2.60
N GLY A 97 -12.60 -11.05 -2.21
CA GLY A 97 -12.09 -11.92 -1.17
C GLY A 97 -12.28 -11.30 0.20
N ASN A 98 -12.06 -12.09 1.23
CA ASN A 98 -12.15 -11.59 2.59
C ASN A 98 -11.07 -10.53 2.85
N LEU A 99 -11.50 -9.41 3.43
CA LEU A 99 -10.60 -8.39 3.98
C LEU A 99 -10.08 -8.86 5.33
N TYR A 100 -8.76 -8.92 5.46
CA TYR A 100 -8.04 -9.34 6.65
C TYR A 100 -7.36 -8.15 7.31
N PHE A 101 -7.77 -7.83 8.53
CA PHE A 101 -7.20 -6.76 9.33
C PHE A 101 -5.85 -7.18 9.92
N ILE A 102 -4.82 -6.38 9.69
CA ILE A 102 -3.48 -6.59 10.20
C ILE A 102 -3.23 -5.60 11.33
N ASN A 103 -3.15 -6.13 12.55
CA ASN A 103 -3.00 -5.34 13.77
C ASN A 103 -1.56 -4.90 14.05
N GLU A 104 -0.58 -5.47 13.34
CA GLU A 104 0.85 -5.25 13.55
C GLU A 104 1.56 -4.78 12.28
N ILE A 105 2.84 -4.44 12.39
CA ILE A 105 3.68 -4.16 11.21
C ILE A 105 3.84 -5.46 10.42
N MET A 106 3.31 -5.51 9.20
CA MET A 106 3.37 -6.71 8.37
C MET A 106 4.82 -7.09 8.03
N ASN A 107 5.25 -8.22 8.58
CA ASN A 107 6.49 -8.88 8.21
C ASN A 107 6.22 -10.04 7.24
N GLN A 108 7.29 -10.68 6.78
CA GLN A 108 7.22 -11.77 5.81
C GLN A 108 6.50 -13.03 6.35
N ASP A 109 6.55 -13.28 7.67
CA ASP A 109 5.89 -14.44 8.29
C ASP A 109 4.39 -14.23 8.44
N ILE A 110 4.00 -13.04 8.88
CA ILE A 110 2.60 -12.60 8.95
C ILE A 110 1.99 -12.67 7.56
N TYR A 111 2.68 -12.15 6.53
CA TYR A 111 2.21 -12.23 5.16
C TYR A 111 2.02 -13.67 4.68
N LEU A 112 3.01 -14.55 4.93
CA LEU A 112 2.91 -15.96 4.57
C LEU A 112 1.74 -16.66 5.27
N ASN A 113 1.49 -16.32 6.54
CA ASN A 113 0.36 -16.87 7.29
C ASN A 113 -0.97 -16.42 6.69
N ILE A 114 -1.10 -15.13 6.37
CA ILE A 114 -2.29 -14.58 5.71
C ILE A 114 -2.56 -15.29 4.38
N LEU A 115 -1.53 -15.52 3.56
CA LEU A 115 -1.67 -16.26 2.31
C LEU A 115 -2.13 -17.71 2.54
N LYS A 116 -1.49 -18.43 3.47
CA LYS A 116 -1.86 -19.81 3.79
C LYS A 116 -3.31 -19.95 4.23
N THR A 117 -3.79 -19.02 5.06
CA THR A 117 -5.14 -19.08 5.60
C THR A 117 -6.19 -18.60 4.60
N ASN A 118 -5.91 -17.54 3.85
CA ASN A 118 -6.95 -16.84 3.09
C ASN A 118 -6.89 -17.07 1.59
N LEU A 119 -5.73 -17.38 0.99
CA LEU A 119 -5.59 -17.41 -0.47
C LEU A 119 -6.48 -18.51 -1.10
N VAL A 120 -6.34 -19.74 -0.62
CA VAL A 120 -7.13 -20.89 -1.11
C VAL A 120 -8.60 -20.72 -0.73
N ALA A 121 -8.89 -20.29 0.51
CA ALA A 121 -10.25 -20.07 0.97
C ALA A 121 -11.00 -19.02 0.11
N ASN A 122 -10.32 -17.94 -0.25
CA ASN A 122 -10.88 -16.91 -1.13
C ASN A 122 -11.06 -17.42 -2.57
N ALA A 123 -10.12 -18.22 -3.10
CA ALA A 123 -10.27 -18.84 -4.42
C ALA A 123 -11.52 -19.76 -4.47
N VAL A 124 -11.72 -20.60 -3.45
CA VAL A 124 -12.91 -21.45 -3.31
C VAL A 124 -14.18 -20.61 -3.20
N LYS A 125 -14.16 -19.57 -2.36
CA LYS A 125 -15.30 -18.65 -2.19
C LYS A 125 -15.71 -18.00 -3.52
N MET A 126 -14.73 -17.66 -4.35
CA MET A 126 -14.93 -17.07 -5.67
C MET A 126 -15.30 -18.10 -6.75
N GLY A 127 -15.39 -19.39 -6.42
CA GLY A 127 -15.68 -20.45 -7.38
C GLY A 127 -14.57 -20.65 -8.41
N ILE A 128 -13.33 -20.25 -8.08
CA ILE A 128 -12.15 -20.46 -8.92
C ILE A 128 -11.70 -21.90 -8.70
N LYS A 129 -12.03 -22.79 -9.65
CA LYS A 129 -11.87 -24.25 -9.54
C LYS A 129 -10.57 -24.78 -10.18
N ASP A 130 -9.95 -24.00 -11.05
CA ASP A 130 -8.76 -24.39 -11.82
C ASP A 130 -7.48 -23.73 -11.27
N ASP A 131 -6.36 -23.96 -11.96
CA ASP A 131 -5.14 -23.16 -11.81
C ASP A 131 -5.46 -21.66 -11.88
N PHE A 132 -5.15 -20.94 -10.80
CA PHE A 132 -5.36 -19.50 -10.73
C PHE A 132 -4.03 -18.77 -10.71
N VAL A 133 -3.98 -17.64 -11.41
CA VAL A 133 -2.80 -16.76 -11.39
C VAL A 133 -2.93 -15.82 -10.20
N PHE A 134 -2.09 -16.02 -9.20
CA PHE A 134 -1.97 -15.07 -8.09
C PHE A 134 -1.02 -13.94 -8.46
N THR A 135 -1.53 -12.71 -8.48
CA THR A 135 -0.76 -11.49 -8.73
C THR A 135 -0.54 -10.71 -7.44
N GLN A 136 0.71 -10.34 -7.15
CA GLN A 136 1.11 -9.48 -6.04
C GLN A 136 2.14 -8.45 -6.51
N ASP A 137 2.37 -7.39 -5.74
CA ASP A 137 3.40 -6.39 -5.99
C ASP A 137 4.80 -6.89 -5.60
N ASN A 138 5.82 -6.16 -6.07
CA ASN A 138 7.22 -6.55 -5.94
C ASN A 138 7.87 -6.14 -4.61
N ASP A 139 7.11 -5.84 -3.56
CA ASP A 139 7.67 -5.48 -2.26
C ASP A 139 8.63 -6.57 -1.75
N PRO A 140 9.80 -6.20 -1.20
CA PRO A 140 10.74 -7.13 -0.58
C PRO A 140 10.08 -8.12 0.40
N LYS A 141 9.00 -7.72 1.09
CA LYS A 141 8.29 -8.59 2.02
C LYS A 141 7.53 -9.74 1.33
N TYR A 142 6.97 -9.50 0.15
CA TYR A 142 6.26 -10.51 -0.66
C TYR A 142 7.23 -11.33 -1.52
N ASN A 143 8.40 -10.77 -1.82
CA ASN A 143 9.47 -11.42 -2.57
C ASN A 143 10.43 -12.26 -1.71
N ALA A 144 10.11 -12.46 -0.43
CA ALA A 144 10.90 -13.29 0.48
C ALA A 144 11.05 -14.73 -0.01
N LYS A 145 12.22 -15.35 0.20
CA LYS A 145 12.49 -16.74 -0.22
C LYS A 145 11.43 -17.73 0.26
N LYS A 146 10.97 -17.59 1.51
CA LYS A 146 9.94 -18.44 2.12
C LYS A 146 8.56 -18.29 1.46
N VAL A 147 8.19 -17.07 1.07
CA VAL A 147 6.93 -16.79 0.38
C VAL A 147 6.97 -17.40 -1.02
N LYS A 148 8.07 -17.19 -1.76
CA LYS A 148 8.27 -17.80 -3.09
C LYS A 148 8.28 -19.32 -3.05
N ALA A 149 8.95 -19.91 -2.07
CA ALA A 149 8.97 -21.36 -1.89
C ALA A 149 7.57 -21.92 -1.64
N TRP A 150 6.77 -21.26 -0.81
CA TRP A 150 5.39 -21.70 -0.56
C TRP A 150 4.48 -21.52 -1.76
N LEU A 151 4.57 -20.40 -2.50
CA LEU A 151 3.79 -20.20 -3.73
C LEU A 151 4.16 -21.24 -4.80
N SER A 152 5.45 -21.57 -4.94
CA SER A 152 5.91 -22.63 -5.84
C SER A 152 5.36 -24.01 -5.43
N TRP A 153 5.38 -24.31 -4.13
CA TRP A 153 4.78 -25.54 -3.60
C TRP A 153 3.27 -25.59 -3.87
N LEU A 154 2.55 -24.48 -3.69
CA LEU A 154 1.11 -24.39 -3.97
C LEU A 154 0.79 -24.66 -5.44
N THR A 155 1.64 -24.21 -6.38
CA THR A 155 1.47 -24.51 -7.81
C THR A 155 1.81 -25.94 -8.19
N MET A 156 2.62 -26.65 -7.39
CA MET A 156 3.00 -28.04 -7.65
C MET A 156 1.99 -29.06 -7.11
N PHE A 157 1.16 -28.68 -6.13
CA PHE A 157 0.17 -29.55 -5.52
C PHE A 157 -1.19 -28.85 -5.51
N PRO A 158 -2.04 -29.07 -6.54
CA PRO A 158 -3.39 -28.53 -6.52
C PRO A 158 -4.14 -29.11 -5.32
N ILE A 159 -4.44 -28.25 -4.35
CA ILE A 159 -5.20 -28.57 -3.12
C ILE A 159 -6.69 -28.83 -3.47
N PHE A 160 -7.09 -28.59 -4.71
CA PHE A 160 -8.41 -28.89 -5.25
C PHE A 160 -8.41 -30.29 -5.85
N ASN A 161 -8.70 -31.29 -5.03
CA ASN A 161 -9.09 -32.63 -5.46
C ASN A 161 -10.40 -33.00 -4.76
#